data_AF-A0A2J6Q0T1-F1
#
_entry.id   AF-A0A2J6Q0T1-F1
#
_cell.length_a   1.000
_cell.length_b   1.000
_cell.length_c   1.000
_cell.angle_alpha   90.00
_cell.angle_beta   90.00
_cell.angle_gamma   90.00
#
_symmetry.space_group_name_H-M   'P 1'
#
loop_
_entity.id
_entity.type
_entity.pdbx_description
1 polymer ?
#
loop_
_entity_poly.entity_id
_entity_poly.type
_entity_poly.pdbx_seq_one_letter_code
_entity_poly.pdbx_strand_id
1 'polypeptide(L)'
;MVASAQFYRQNTVSSERTKLWDPYETLGIFNTDPGYGGITCIGNAPTQGRRCRNPIRADNRSFINAVLSEISFLPPDSPVVLSRLQAIAGPALCVARHQSQAESVMLQWKRNIQQLKRQPEFQEERTRMPPRNNKQDPETVQKQSIHEFRRRMRELEELLATLEQERDDEAEQSRGQVRREERGAQRRRTAEQTHQMNEEMEREAKREEKRRMEKERLEEERLERERLEKDRLERKRQEEERLRKERLEREKREEERLERERKEKEDTNRRKQEQAAHNERIRQRAQKRREDQEREKREAELREQEEFDQAWSKYQSLWTAFRASSSNTTSDEGNIREAIPWPVKSGSHRDVNASNVRDFLQRAVAKEGNNSSSLLRKECQKWHPDRIGRLPRGVKLTDVDRMMIEMICRVVTELLNKSSGRSSEFLG
;
A
#
# COMPACT_ATOMS: atom_id res chain seq x y z
N MET A 1 16.99 60.18 -6.47
CA MET A 1 17.94 60.25 -5.34
C MET A 1 18.19 58.84 -4.84
N VAL A 2 19.42 58.56 -4.37
CA VAL A 2 19.83 57.67 -3.25
C VAL A 2 19.02 56.37 -3.00
N ALA A 3 19.59 55.17 -2.90
CA ALA A 3 20.96 54.82 -2.49
C ALA A 3 21.68 53.84 -3.43
N SER A 4 23.01 53.95 -3.48
CA SER A 4 23.91 52.92 -4.03
C SER A 4 24.29 51.93 -2.93
N ALA A 5 24.21 50.63 -3.22
CA ALA A 5 24.79 49.57 -2.38
C ALA A 5 25.82 48.79 -3.22
N GLN A 6 27.09 48.89 -2.84
CA GLN A 6 28.21 48.31 -3.60
C GLN A 6 28.33 46.81 -3.32
N PHE A 7 27.75 45.96 -4.18
CA PHE A 7 28.00 44.53 -4.12
C PHE A 7 29.43 44.20 -4.57
N TYR A 8 30.18 43.56 -3.68
CA TYR A 8 31.58 43.20 -3.89
C TYR A 8 31.76 42.28 -5.10
N ARG A 9 32.85 42.48 -5.86
CA ARG A 9 33.30 41.52 -6.87
C ARG A 9 33.65 40.19 -6.20
N GLN A 10 33.18 39.10 -6.80
CA GLN A 10 33.56 37.74 -6.41
C GLN A 10 35.02 37.47 -6.81
N ASN A 11 35.96 37.58 -5.86
CA ASN A 11 37.31 37.07 -6.05
C ASN A 11 37.33 35.56 -5.78
N THR A 12 37.15 34.77 -6.84
CA THR A 12 37.26 33.30 -6.82
C THR A 12 38.73 32.88 -6.70
N VAL A 13 39.28 32.94 -5.48
CA VAL A 13 40.63 32.44 -5.19
C VAL A 13 40.55 30.96 -4.83
N SER A 14 41.04 30.09 -5.73
CA SER A 14 41.24 28.68 -5.44
C SER A 14 42.41 28.51 -4.47
N SER A 15 42.13 28.56 -3.17
CA SER A 15 43.12 28.31 -2.12
C SER A 15 43.34 26.80 -1.95
N GLU A 16 44.41 26.29 -2.57
CA GLU A 16 44.95 24.97 -2.24
C GLU A 16 45.40 24.98 -0.77
N ARG A 17 44.65 24.30 0.09
CA ARG A 17 44.99 24.19 1.51
C ARG A 17 46.20 23.27 1.65
N THR A 18 47.29 23.76 2.24
CA THR A 18 48.42 22.93 2.63
C THR A 18 48.08 22.13 3.90
N LYS A 19 48.48 20.85 3.93
CA LYS A 19 48.36 20.03 5.14
C LYS A 19 49.39 20.47 6.17
N LEU A 20 48.99 20.55 7.44
CA LEU A 20 49.84 20.96 8.56
C LEU A 20 50.58 19.80 9.22
N TRP A 21 50.07 18.58 9.07
CA TRP A 21 50.62 17.31 9.58
C TRP A 21 49.99 16.14 8.81
N ASP A 22 50.57 14.92 8.94
CA ASP A 22 49.91 13.70 8.47
C ASP A 22 49.29 12.91 9.66
N PRO A 23 47.94 12.85 9.75
CA PRO A 23 47.26 12.08 10.78
C PRO A 23 47.34 10.56 10.60
N TYR A 24 47.56 10.02 9.41
CA TYR A 24 47.62 8.57 9.18
C TYR A 24 48.90 7.98 9.79
N GLU A 25 50.03 8.66 9.59
CA GLU A 25 51.33 8.32 10.16
C GLU A 25 51.37 8.61 11.67
N THR A 26 51.12 9.87 12.07
CA THR A 26 51.20 10.31 13.48
C THR A 26 50.36 9.44 14.42
N LEU A 27 49.17 9.01 13.98
CA LEU A 27 48.21 8.27 14.81
C LEU A 27 48.30 6.74 14.63
N GLY A 28 49.21 6.26 13.77
CA GLY A 28 49.40 4.83 13.48
C GLY A 28 48.16 4.13 12.91
N ILE A 29 47.28 4.86 12.23
CA ILE A 29 45.94 4.37 11.87
C ILE A 29 46.00 3.36 10.71
N PHE A 30 46.93 3.55 9.77
CA PHE A 30 47.23 2.55 8.75
C PHE A 30 47.87 1.31 9.39
N ASN A 31 47.51 0.10 8.94
CA ASN A 31 48.22 -1.12 9.33
C ASN A 31 49.33 -1.41 8.33
N THR A 32 50.56 -1.57 8.83
CA THR A 32 51.78 -1.84 8.06
C THR A 32 52.30 -3.29 8.21
N ASP A 33 51.54 -4.16 8.90
CA ASP A 33 51.81 -5.60 8.96
C ASP A 33 51.95 -6.21 7.54
N PRO A 34 52.93 -7.10 7.29
CA PRO A 34 53.04 -7.81 6.01
C PRO A 34 51.72 -8.51 5.61
N GLY A 35 51.23 -8.19 4.42
CA GLY A 35 49.94 -8.65 3.88
C GLY A 35 48.73 -7.75 4.19
N TYR A 36 48.92 -6.62 4.89
CA TYR A 36 47.84 -5.68 5.24
C TYR A 36 48.17 -4.29 4.68
N GLY A 37 47.26 -3.75 3.85
CA GLY A 37 47.42 -2.46 3.17
C GLY A 37 46.22 -1.55 3.41
N GLY A 38 45.95 -1.18 4.67
CA GLY A 38 44.83 -0.32 4.99
C GLY A 38 44.50 -0.20 6.48
N ILE A 39 43.39 0.46 6.78
CA ILE A 39 42.89 0.61 8.15
C ILE A 39 42.22 -0.69 8.60
N THR A 40 42.93 -1.48 9.40
CA THR A 40 42.36 -2.54 10.24
C THR A 40 42.14 -2.02 11.66
N CYS A 41 41.43 -2.80 12.49
CA CYS A 41 41.24 -2.50 13.91
C CYS A 41 42.54 -2.03 14.58
N ILE A 42 42.50 -0.90 15.28
CA ILE A 42 43.67 -0.33 15.95
C ILE A 42 43.97 -1.04 17.28
N GLY A 43 42.93 -1.57 17.91
CA GLY A 43 43.00 -2.24 19.22
C GLY A 43 44.03 -3.37 19.25
N ASN A 44 44.76 -3.44 20.35
CA ASN A 44 45.72 -4.49 20.65
C ASN A 44 44.98 -5.78 21.03
N ALA A 45 45.47 -6.93 20.60
CA ALA A 45 44.97 -8.25 21.00
C ALA A 45 45.98 -8.88 21.99
N PRO A 46 45.75 -8.80 23.32
CA PRO A 46 46.76 -9.19 24.31
C PRO A 46 47.16 -10.66 24.20
N THR A 47 46.20 -11.54 23.90
CA THR A 47 46.38 -12.98 23.65
C THR A 47 47.16 -13.31 22.37
N GLN A 48 47.64 -12.30 21.64
CA GLN A 48 48.41 -12.41 20.41
C GLN A 48 49.66 -11.51 20.41
N GLY A 49 49.87 -10.68 21.45
CA GLY A 49 51.00 -9.75 21.56
C GLY A 49 51.06 -8.66 20.48
N ARG A 50 49.99 -8.41 19.73
CA ARG A 50 50.01 -7.57 18.51
C ARG A 50 48.67 -6.91 18.20
N ARG A 51 48.72 -5.90 17.32
CA ARG A 51 47.54 -5.22 16.75
C ARG A 51 46.55 -6.21 16.12
N CYS A 52 45.26 -5.91 16.27
CA CYS A 52 44.19 -6.69 15.66
C CYS A 52 44.15 -6.52 14.12
N ARG A 53 44.22 -7.65 13.42
CA ARG A 53 44.18 -7.71 11.94
C ARG A 53 42.76 -7.77 11.36
N ASN A 54 41.72 -7.79 12.19
CA ASN A 54 40.33 -7.78 11.71
C ASN A 54 40.02 -6.46 10.99
N PRO A 55 39.34 -6.50 9.83
CA PRO A 55 38.85 -5.29 9.19
C PRO A 55 37.80 -4.60 10.07
N ILE A 56 37.72 -3.28 9.96
CA ILE A 56 36.59 -2.48 10.44
C ILE A 56 35.50 -2.42 9.35
N ARG A 57 34.30 -1.94 9.69
CA ARG A 57 33.23 -1.71 8.70
C ARG A 57 33.70 -0.75 7.60
N ALA A 58 33.25 -0.98 6.36
CA ALA A 58 33.56 -0.11 5.23
C ALA A 58 33.13 1.34 5.49
N ASP A 59 31.91 1.53 6.00
CA ASP A 59 31.35 2.82 6.41
C ASP A 59 32.26 3.55 7.42
N ASN A 60 32.74 2.83 8.44
CA ASN A 60 33.69 3.37 9.43
C ASN A 60 35.00 3.78 8.75
N ARG A 61 35.56 2.98 7.83
CA ARG A 61 36.79 3.31 7.10
C ARG A 61 36.61 4.58 6.26
N SER A 62 35.48 4.75 5.58
CA SER A 62 35.15 5.97 4.83
C SER A 62 35.00 7.19 5.73
N PHE A 63 34.31 7.04 6.87
CA PHE A 63 34.15 8.12 7.87
C PHE A 63 35.51 8.53 8.47
N ILE A 64 36.34 7.56 8.86
CA ILE A 64 37.70 7.80 9.37
C ILE A 64 38.52 8.54 8.31
N ASN A 65 38.57 8.07 7.06
CA ASN A 65 39.32 8.73 5.99
C ASN A 65 38.90 10.20 5.79
N ALA A 66 37.59 10.49 5.85
CA ALA A 66 37.06 11.84 5.74
C ALA A 66 37.51 12.74 6.91
N VAL A 67 37.39 12.26 8.16
CA VAL A 67 37.81 13.00 9.35
C VAL A 67 39.33 13.21 9.41
N LEU A 68 40.13 12.21 9.02
CA LEU A 68 41.59 12.34 8.93
C LEU A 68 42.01 13.34 7.83
N SER A 69 41.26 13.41 6.73
CA SER A 69 41.45 14.46 5.73
C SER A 69 41.15 15.85 6.32
N GLU A 70 40.00 16.01 7.00
CA GLU A 70 39.58 17.27 7.63
C GLU A 70 40.63 17.79 8.64
N ILE A 71 41.06 16.96 9.59
CA ILE A 71 42.01 17.39 10.64
C ILE A 71 43.44 17.63 10.14
N SER A 72 43.82 17.11 8.96
CA SER A 72 45.15 17.36 8.38
C SER A 72 45.38 18.84 8.02
N PHE A 73 44.31 19.63 7.90
CA PHE A 73 44.34 21.08 7.67
C PHE A 73 44.16 21.90 8.96
N LEU A 74 44.10 21.26 10.13
CA LEU A 74 43.92 21.91 11.43
C LEU A 74 45.18 21.75 12.30
N PRO A 75 45.52 22.73 13.17
CA PRO A 75 46.60 22.58 14.14
C PRO A 75 46.37 21.37 15.05
N PRO A 76 47.35 20.46 15.24
CA PRO A 76 47.11 19.16 15.87
C PRO A 76 46.69 19.24 17.35
N ASP A 77 47.12 20.27 18.08
CA ASP A 77 46.69 20.54 19.47
C ASP A 77 45.30 21.21 19.59
N SER A 78 44.62 21.52 18.47
CA SER A 78 43.32 22.19 18.52
C SER A 78 42.27 21.33 19.24
N PRO A 79 41.43 21.90 20.11
CA PRO A 79 40.35 21.16 20.76
C PRO A 79 39.39 20.54 19.72
N VAL A 80 39.24 21.16 18.55
CA VAL A 80 38.45 20.63 17.42
C VAL A 80 39.03 19.31 16.91
N VAL A 81 40.36 19.21 16.80
CA VAL A 81 41.04 17.97 16.39
C VAL A 81 40.82 16.88 17.43
N LEU A 82 40.97 17.19 18.73
CA LEU A 82 40.71 16.23 19.81
C LEU A 82 39.26 15.71 19.81
N SER A 83 38.26 16.57 19.61
CA SER A 83 36.85 16.16 19.48
C SER A 83 36.59 15.32 18.23
N ARG A 84 37.22 15.65 17.09
CA ARG A 84 37.14 14.85 15.86
C ARG A 84 37.76 13.47 16.02
N LEU A 85 38.90 13.38 16.74
CA LEU A 85 39.53 12.10 17.07
C LEU A 85 38.65 11.26 17.99
N GLN A 86 38.02 11.86 19.00
CA GLN A 86 37.10 11.15 19.90
C GLN A 86 35.94 10.49 19.14
N ALA A 87 35.43 11.14 18.10
CA ALA A 87 34.37 10.59 17.24
C ALA A 87 34.82 9.37 16.40
N ILE A 88 36.10 9.22 16.07
CA ILE A 88 36.61 8.10 15.25
C ILE A 88 37.25 6.96 16.04
N ALA A 89 37.59 7.15 17.33
CA ALA A 89 38.26 6.13 18.14
C ALA A 89 37.48 4.81 18.25
N GLY A 90 36.18 4.87 18.57
CA GLY A 90 35.28 3.71 18.57
C GLY A 90 35.10 3.07 17.18
N PRO A 91 34.76 3.86 16.14
CA PRO A 91 34.68 3.38 14.75
C PRO A 91 35.95 2.69 14.22
N ALA A 92 37.14 3.06 14.70
CA ALA A 92 38.42 2.46 14.31
C ALA A 92 38.75 1.13 15.01
N LEU A 93 37.84 0.62 15.85
CA LEU A 93 37.95 -0.65 16.57
C LEU A 93 36.97 -1.69 16.01
N CYS A 94 37.32 -2.99 16.07
CA CYS A 94 36.39 -4.02 15.64
C CYS A 94 35.25 -4.20 16.67
N VAL A 95 34.01 -4.16 16.19
CA VAL A 95 32.79 -4.21 17.01
C VAL A 95 32.77 -5.41 17.95
N ALA A 96 33.24 -6.57 17.47
CA ALA A 96 33.11 -7.85 18.16
C ALA A 96 34.05 -8.07 19.37
N ARG A 97 35.11 -7.27 19.56
CA ARG A 97 36.13 -7.54 20.62
C ARG A 97 36.80 -6.34 21.28
N HIS A 98 37.01 -5.22 20.57
CA HIS A 98 37.96 -4.20 21.03
C HIS A 98 37.35 -2.80 21.26
N GLN A 99 36.02 -2.64 21.19
CA GLN A 99 35.34 -1.35 21.39
C GLN A 99 35.69 -0.68 22.74
N SER A 100 35.89 -1.46 23.80
CA SER A 100 36.31 -0.99 25.13
C SER A 100 37.71 -0.33 25.16
N GLN A 101 38.51 -0.45 24.10
CA GLN A 101 39.83 0.18 24.01
C GLN A 101 39.79 1.63 23.48
N ALA A 102 38.61 2.17 23.13
CA ALA A 102 38.49 3.50 22.50
C ALA A 102 39.14 4.63 23.30
N GLU A 103 38.98 4.63 24.63
CA GLU A 103 39.60 5.63 25.52
C GLU A 103 41.13 5.47 25.58
N SER A 104 41.64 4.23 25.62
CA SER A 104 43.08 3.95 25.60
C SER A 104 43.72 4.38 24.27
N VAL A 105 43.03 4.16 23.14
CA VAL A 105 43.43 4.65 21.81
C VAL A 105 43.43 6.19 21.77
N MET A 106 42.43 6.86 22.35
CA MET A 106 42.43 8.32 22.48
C MET A 106 43.60 8.85 23.32
N LEU A 107 43.92 8.20 24.43
CA LEU A 107 45.07 8.56 25.27
C LEU A 107 46.42 8.27 24.58
N GLN A 108 46.48 7.26 23.70
CA GLN A 108 47.64 7.04 22.83
C GLN A 108 47.76 8.16 21.79
N TRP A 109 46.72 8.43 21.00
CA TRP A 109 46.70 9.49 19.99
C TRP A 109 47.04 10.87 20.54
N LYS A 110 46.50 11.23 21.72
CA LYS A 110 46.82 12.48 22.41
C LYS A 110 48.32 12.56 22.77
N ARG A 111 48.94 11.46 23.18
CA ARG A 111 50.39 11.39 23.45
C ARG A 111 51.21 11.48 22.17
N ASN A 112 50.82 10.81 21.09
CA ASN A 112 51.50 10.90 19.80
C ASN A 112 51.50 12.35 19.26
N ILE A 113 50.36 13.04 19.34
CA ILE A 113 50.25 14.47 18.97
C ILE A 113 51.17 15.34 19.84
N GLN A 114 51.22 15.10 21.15
CA GLN A 114 52.13 15.82 22.06
C GLN A 114 53.62 15.51 21.80
N GLN A 115 53.95 14.34 21.23
CA GLN A 115 55.32 13.96 20.87
C GLN A 115 55.85 14.68 19.62
N LEU A 116 54.98 15.19 18.73
CA LEU A 116 55.39 16.06 17.61
C LEU A 116 56.12 17.35 18.07
N LYS A 117 56.12 17.65 19.37
CA LYS A 117 56.78 18.81 19.99
C LYS A 117 58.10 18.49 20.71
N ARG A 118 58.68 17.28 20.61
CA ARG A 118 59.90 16.92 21.36
C ARG A 118 60.92 16.05 20.62
N GLN A 119 62.10 16.64 20.39
CA GLN A 119 63.43 15.99 20.33
C GLN A 119 64.49 17.01 20.81
N PRO A 120 65.71 16.61 21.25
CA PRO A 120 66.24 15.26 21.52
C PRO A 120 66.83 15.07 22.96
N GLU A 121 67.55 13.95 23.18
CA GLU A 121 68.70 13.66 24.11
C GLU A 121 68.65 12.29 24.88
N PHE A 122 69.69 11.92 25.67
CA PHE A 122 70.43 10.61 25.59
C PHE A 122 70.81 9.90 26.95
N GLN A 123 71.37 8.66 26.93
CA GLN A 123 72.30 7.94 27.91
C GLN A 123 71.82 6.87 28.96
N GLU A 124 72.71 5.89 29.31
CA GLU A 124 72.50 4.54 29.98
C GLU A 124 73.72 4.06 30.91
N GLU A 125 73.89 2.88 31.60
CA GLU A 125 73.10 1.63 31.87
C GLU A 125 73.25 0.82 33.24
N ARG A 126 74.42 0.54 33.91
CA ARG A 126 74.62 -0.77 34.69
C ARG A 126 75.32 -0.91 36.10
N THR A 127 74.78 -1.83 36.96
CA THR A 127 75.33 -2.96 37.84
C THR A 127 76.30 -2.92 39.09
N ARG A 128 75.93 -3.70 40.17
CA ARG A 128 76.68 -4.71 41.06
C ARG A 128 77.52 -4.33 42.36
N MET A 129 78.09 -5.35 43.10
CA MET A 129 78.50 -5.47 44.57
C MET A 129 79.72 -6.49 44.79
N PRO A 130 80.25 -7.05 45.97
CA PRO A 130 79.81 -7.23 47.42
C PRO A 130 80.94 -7.23 48.60
N PRO A 131 81.24 -8.20 49.58
CA PRO A 131 81.65 -7.89 51.03
C PRO A 131 82.70 -8.77 51.89
N ARG A 132 82.93 -8.46 53.22
CA ARG A 132 83.17 -9.36 54.46
C ARG A 132 84.59 -9.68 55.13
N ASN A 133 84.70 -9.65 56.50
CA ASN A 133 85.32 -10.63 57.51
C ASN A 133 86.68 -10.46 58.36
N ASN A 134 86.66 -10.85 59.68
CA ASN A 134 87.62 -11.71 60.51
C ASN A 134 88.72 -11.27 61.60
N LYS A 135 89.01 -12.19 62.58
CA LYS A 135 90.18 -12.47 63.53
C LYS A 135 90.32 -12.01 65.04
N GLN A 136 91.46 -12.31 65.74
CA GLN A 136 91.55 -13.02 67.08
C GLN A 136 92.99 -13.13 67.77
N ASP A 137 93.12 -13.49 69.09
CA ASP A 137 94.27 -14.12 69.91
C ASP A 137 95.06 -13.31 71.03
N PRO A 138 96.17 -13.77 71.75
CA PRO A 138 96.15 -14.53 73.05
C PRO A 138 97.25 -14.25 74.16
N GLU A 139 97.35 -15.15 75.18
CA GLU A 139 98.50 -15.50 76.12
C GLU A 139 98.82 -14.60 77.38
N THR A 140 99.57 -14.94 78.47
CA THR A 140 100.41 -16.09 78.98
C THR A 140 100.36 -16.20 80.56
N VAL A 141 101.09 -17.14 81.23
CA VAL A 141 101.10 -17.37 82.72
C VAL A 141 102.43 -17.99 83.30
N GLN A 142 102.78 -17.80 84.61
CA GLN A 142 103.78 -18.53 85.51
C GLN A 142 104.03 -17.76 86.87
N LYS A 143 104.74 -18.16 87.97
CA LYS A 143 105.17 -19.45 88.66
C LYS A 143 106.12 -19.17 89.90
N GLN A 144 105.83 -19.63 91.15
CA GLN A 144 106.87 -19.93 92.20
C GLN A 144 106.37 -20.74 93.46
N SER A 145 106.53 -22.07 93.40
CA SER A 145 107.16 -22.97 94.39
C SER A 145 106.49 -23.38 95.74
N ILE A 146 106.30 -24.71 95.87
CA ILE A 146 106.35 -25.59 97.08
C ILE A 146 105.40 -25.33 98.26
N HIS A 147 105.24 -24.12 98.81
CA HIS A 147 104.04 -23.87 99.64
C HIS A 147 102.78 -23.97 98.77
N GLU A 148 102.96 -23.67 97.48
CA GLU A 148 102.07 -23.97 96.37
C GLU A 148 101.72 -25.47 96.25
N PHE A 149 102.54 -26.43 96.71
CA PHE A 149 102.24 -27.86 96.53
C PHE A 149 101.19 -28.39 97.52
N ARG A 150 101.24 -27.98 98.80
CA ARG A 150 100.15 -28.25 99.76
C ARG A 150 98.89 -27.44 99.49
N ARG A 151 99.03 -26.32 98.77
CA ARG A 151 97.90 -25.58 98.20
C ARG A 151 97.28 -26.40 97.05
N ARG A 152 98.09 -26.81 96.07
CA ARG A 152 97.71 -27.62 94.90
C ARG A 152 97.07 -28.97 95.22
N MET A 153 97.42 -29.62 96.34
CA MET A 153 96.71 -30.84 96.76
C MET A 153 95.26 -30.54 97.17
N ARG A 154 95.03 -29.47 97.93
CA ARG A 154 93.66 -29.02 98.24
C ARG A 154 92.97 -28.43 97.02
N GLU A 155 93.67 -27.69 96.17
CA GLU A 155 93.12 -27.23 94.90
C GLU A 155 92.84 -28.41 93.94
N LEU A 156 93.48 -29.57 94.09
CA LEU A 156 93.14 -30.80 93.36
C LEU A 156 91.91 -31.50 93.94
N GLU A 157 91.77 -31.56 95.27
CA GLU A 157 90.56 -32.07 95.94
C GLU A 157 89.35 -31.16 95.64
N GLU A 158 89.57 -29.85 95.64
CA GLU A 158 88.59 -28.81 95.32
C GLU A 158 88.28 -28.77 93.81
N LEU A 159 89.26 -28.93 92.92
CA LEU A 159 89.03 -29.10 91.47
C LEU A 159 88.32 -30.40 91.13
N LEU A 160 88.59 -31.50 91.85
CA LEU A 160 87.82 -32.74 91.68
C LEU A 160 86.38 -32.54 92.14
N ALA A 161 86.15 -31.87 93.27
CA ALA A 161 84.80 -31.52 93.72
C ALA A 161 84.08 -30.59 92.73
N THR A 162 84.75 -29.57 92.17
CA THR A 162 84.13 -28.73 91.13
C THR A 162 83.91 -29.48 89.84
N LEU A 163 84.81 -30.36 89.40
CA LEU A 163 84.62 -31.18 88.18
C LEU A 163 83.50 -32.21 88.34
N GLU A 164 83.31 -32.79 89.53
CA GLU A 164 82.15 -33.66 89.80
C GLU A 164 80.84 -32.87 89.86
N GLN A 165 80.86 -31.66 90.44
CA GLN A 165 79.69 -30.79 90.45
C GLN A 165 79.38 -30.23 89.05
N GLU A 166 80.38 -29.82 88.26
CA GLU A 166 80.25 -29.39 86.88
C GLU A 166 79.69 -30.52 86.01
N ARG A 167 80.17 -31.76 86.17
CA ARG A 167 79.62 -32.95 85.49
C ARG A 167 78.13 -33.15 85.82
N ASP A 168 77.75 -32.98 87.08
CA ASP A 168 76.36 -33.22 87.52
C ASP A 168 75.43 -32.04 87.15
N ASP A 169 75.94 -30.80 87.17
CA ASP A 169 75.26 -29.61 86.64
C ASP A 169 75.14 -29.66 85.10
N GLU A 170 76.15 -30.13 84.37
CA GLU A 170 76.07 -30.41 82.91
C GLU A 170 75.04 -31.52 82.62
N ALA A 171 74.98 -32.56 83.44
CA ALA A 171 74.00 -33.63 83.31
C ALA A 171 72.56 -33.15 83.56
N GLU A 172 72.32 -32.31 84.57
CA GLU A 172 70.98 -31.77 84.83
C GLU A 172 70.62 -30.62 83.86
N GLN A 173 71.59 -29.83 83.38
CA GLN A 173 71.40 -28.93 82.24
C GLN A 173 71.00 -29.70 80.97
N SER A 174 71.68 -30.81 80.67
CA SER A 174 71.36 -31.68 79.52
C SER A 174 69.95 -32.29 79.64
N ARG A 175 69.58 -32.80 80.82
CA ARG A 175 68.20 -33.25 81.10
C ARG A 175 67.18 -32.11 81.00
N GLY A 176 67.54 -30.91 81.45
CA GLY A 176 66.74 -29.70 81.33
C GLY A 176 66.52 -29.26 79.88
N GLN A 177 67.55 -29.40 79.04
CA GLN A 177 67.49 -29.13 77.60
C GLN A 177 66.60 -30.15 76.89
N VAL A 178 66.80 -31.46 77.10
CA VAL A 178 65.94 -32.52 76.54
C VAL A 178 64.47 -32.28 76.91
N ARG A 179 64.16 -32.01 78.19
CA ARG A 179 62.80 -31.69 78.66
C ARG A 179 62.22 -30.42 78.03
N ARG A 180 63.04 -29.43 77.65
CA ARG A 180 62.61 -28.23 76.91
C ARG A 180 62.34 -28.55 75.43
N GLU A 181 63.21 -29.34 74.80
CA GLU A 181 63.08 -29.76 73.41
C GLU A 181 61.88 -30.68 73.19
N GLU A 182 61.62 -31.63 74.09
CA GLU A 182 60.42 -32.48 74.10
C GLU A 182 59.15 -31.63 74.22
N ARG A 183 59.09 -30.67 75.15
CA ARG A 183 57.96 -29.73 75.29
C ARG A 183 57.78 -28.88 74.04
N GLY A 184 58.87 -28.45 73.40
CA GLY A 184 58.84 -27.75 72.12
C GLY A 184 58.39 -28.62 70.94
N ALA A 185 58.78 -29.90 70.90
CA ALA A 185 58.35 -30.88 69.90
C ALA A 185 56.87 -31.25 70.08
N GLN A 186 56.39 -31.37 71.32
CA GLN A 186 54.98 -31.61 71.60
C GLN A 186 54.12 -30.41 71.20
N ARG A 187 54.54 -29.17 71.53
CA ARG A 187 53.84 -27.94 71.10
C ARG A 187 53.79 -27.81 69.57
N ARG A 188 54.88 -28.15 68.87
CA ARG A 188 54.92 -28.18 67.40
C ARG A 188 53.92 -29.19 66.84
N ARG A 189 53.93 -30.45 67.31
CA ARG A 189 52.98 -31.48 66.87
C ARG A 189 51.51 -31.09 67.12
N THR A 190 51.19 -30.50 68.28
CA THR A 190 49.82 -29.99 68.52
C THR A 190 49.45 -28.83 67.61
N ALA A 191 50.39 -27.91 67.32
CA ALA A 191 50.13 -26.80 66.40
C ALA A 191 49.91 -27.30 64.96
N GLU A 192 50.73 -28.23 64.48
CA GLU A 192 50.58 -28.88 63.17
C GLU A 192 49.24 -29.62 63.06
N GLN A 193 48.83 -30.38 64.08
CA GLN A 193 47.52 -31.03 64.13
C GLN A 193 46.36 -30.02 64.07
N THR A 194 46.43 -28.92 64.84
CA THR A 194 45.40 -27.87 64.75
C THR A 194 45.39 -27.14 63.41
N HIS A 195 46.56 -26.93 62.77
CA HIS A 195 46.63 -26.34 61.43
C HIS A 195 46.01 -27.28 60.39
N GLN A 196 46.34 -28.56 60.42
CA GLN A 196 45.78 -29.56 59.51
C GLN A 196 44.26 -29.67 59.64
N MET A 197 43.74 -29.72 60.88
CA MET A 197 42.30 -29.79 61.13
C MET A 197 41.56 -28.51 60.70
N ASN A 198 42.15 -27.33 60.93
CA ASN A 198 41.58 -26.05 60.45
C ASN A 198 41.61 -25.95 58.92
N GLU A 199 42.69 -26.40 58.28
CA GLU A 199 42.82 -26.38 56.82
C GLU A 199 41.85 -27.38 56.16
N GLU A 200 41.64 -28.56 56.76
CA GLU A 200 40.62 -29.52 56.31
C GLU A 200 39.21 -28.96 56.47
N MET A 201 38.90 -28.32 57.61
CA MET A 201 37.62 -27.63 57.84
C MET A 201 37.38 -26.49 56.83
N GLU A 202 38.41 -25.69 56.51
CA GLU A 202 38.31 -24.62 55.51
C GLU A 202 38.13 -25.19 54.09
N ARG A 203 38.80 -26.31 53.76
CA ARG A 203 38.61 -27.04 52.50
C ARG A 203 37.20 -27.64 52.39
N GLU A 204 36.62 -28.14 53.48
CA GLU A 204 35.25 -28.64 53.50
C GLU A 204 34.22 -27.51 53.40
N ALA A 205 34.40 -26.42 54.14
CA ALA A 205 33.57 -25.22 54.02
C ALA A 205 33.54 -24.69 52.58
N LYS A 206 34.71 -24.56 51.93
CA LYS A 206 34.82 -24.16 50.51
C LYS A 206 34.23 -25.18 49.52
N ARG A 207 34.10 -26.46 49.89
CA ARG A 207 33.40 -27.47 49.08
C ARG A 207 31.88 -27.32 49.21
N GLU A 208 31.37 -27.17 50.42
CA GLU A 208 29.93 -27.02 50.67
C GLU A 208 29.39 -25.66 50.19
N GLU A 209 30.16 -24.58 50.34
CA GLU A 209 29.88 -23.27 49.71
C GLU A 209 29.74 -23.41 48.19
N LYS A 210 30.70 -24.05 47.52
CA LYS A 210 30.61 -24.31 46.07
C LYS A 210 29.38 -25.14 45.69
N ARG A 211 29.02 -26.16 46.47
CA ARG A 211 27.81 -26.98 46.23
C ARG A 211 26.52 -26.18 46.44
N ARG A 212 26.52 -25.18 47.31
CA ARG A 212 25.38 -24.25 47.48
C ARG A 212 25.26 -23.32 46.29
N MET A 213 26.34 -22.64 45.91
CA MET A 213 26.38 -21.78 44.72
C MET A 213 26.03 -22.53 43.43
N GLU A 214 26.43 -23.80 43.32
CA GLU A 214 26.07 -24.66 42.17
C GLU A 214 24.59 -25.04 42.16
N LYS A 215 24.01 -25.42 43.31
CA LYS A 215 22.56 -25.67 43.44
C LYS A 215 21.73 -24.41 43.15
N GLU A 216 22.14 -23.27 43.70
CA GLU A 216 21.47 -21.98 43.51
C GLU A 216 21.46 -21.58 42.03
N ARG A 217 22.61 -21.67 41.34
CA ARG A 217 22.68 -21.45 39.89
C ARG A 217 21.84 -22.41 39.07
N LEU A 218 21.77 -23.69 39.45
CA LEU A 218 20.90 -24.68 38.78
C LEU A 218 19.41 -24.41 39.04
N GLU A 219 19.06 -23.82 40.19
CA GLU A 219 17.70 -23.40 40.51
C GLU A 219 17.29 -22.12 39.77
N GLU A 220 18.17 -21.11 39.71
CA GLU A 220 18.01 -19.94 38.84
C GLU A 220 17.84 -20.34 37.37
N GLU A 221 18.72 -21.21 36.85
CA GLU A 221 18.65 -21.66 35.45
C GLU A 221 17.35 -22.43 35.18
N ARG A 222 16.88 -23.25 36.14
CA ARG A 222 15.59 -23.94 36.03
C ARG A 222 14.41 -22.95 36.00
N LEU A 223 14.44 -21.94 36.86
CA LEU A 223 13.41 -20.89 36.92
C LEU A 223 13.44 -19.97 35.69
N GLU A 224 14.61 -19.67 35.14
CA GLU A 224 14.76 -18.92 33.88
C GLU A 224 14.21 -19.73 32.69
N ARG A 225 14.58 -21.01 32.57
CA ARG A 225 14.02 -21.92 31.55
C ARG A 225 12.50 -22.01 31.65
N GLU A 226 11.94 -22.15 32.86
CA GLU A 226 10.49 -22.20 33.07
C GLU A 226 9.78 -20.87 32.71
N ARG A 227 10.40 -19.72 33.04
CA ARG A 227 9.90 -18.39 32.63
C ARG A 227 9.92 -18.21 31.10
N LEU A 228 11.00 -18.61 30.44
CA LEU A 228 11.14 -18.55 28.99
C LEU A 228 10.17 -19.50 28.27
N GLU A 229 9.90 -20.68 28.82
CA GLU A 229 8.89 -21.60 28.28
C GLU A 229 7.46 -21.04 28.45
N LYS A 230 7.14 -20.44 29.61
CA LYS A 230 5.86 -19.76 29.83
C LYS A 230 5.65 -18.58 28.89
N ASP A 231 6.63 -17.70 28.74
CA ASP A 231 6.59 -16.58 27.79
C ASP A 231 6.44 -17.08 26.34
N ARG A 232 7.19 -18.12 25.95
CA ARG A 232 7.05 -18.74 24.61
C ARG A 232 5.66 -19.33 24.38
N LEU A 233 5.08 -20.00 25.38
CA LEU A 233 3.74 -20.59 25.28
C LEU A 233 2.65 -19.51 25.26
N GLU A 234 2.81 -18.45 26.04
CA GLU A 234 1.89 -17.31 26.05
C GLU A 234 1.94 -16.53 24.74
N ARG A 235 3.13 -16.21 24.21
CA ARG A 235 3.28 -15.61 22.87
C ARG A 235 2.61 -16.46 21.79
N LYS A 236 2.79 -17.79 21.82
CA LYS A 236 2.14 -18.71 20.87
C LYS A 236 0.60 -18.67 20.99
N ARG A 237 0.05 -18.60 22.21
CA ARG A 237 -1.40 -18.43 22.43
C ARG A 237 -1.90 -17.08 21.92
N GLN A 238 -1.18 -15.99 22.18
CA GLN A 238 -1.52 -14.66 21.68
C GLN A 238 -1.45 -14.58 20.15
N GLU A 239 -0.47 -15.25 19.53
CA GLU A 239 -0.36 -15.38 18.07
C GLU A 239 -1.52 -16.19 17.47
N GLU A 240 -1.84 -17.36 18.04
CA GLU A 240 -3.00 -18.16 17.64
C GLU A 240 -4.32 -17.41 17.80
N GLU A 241 -4.49 -16.64 18.88
CA GLU A 241 -5.68 -15.81 19.10
C GLU A 241 -5.76 -14.66 18.08
N ARG A 242 -4.65 -13.99 17.78
CA ARG A 242 -4.59 -12.94 16.74
C ARG A 242 -4.90 -13.50 15.36
N LEU A 243 -4.32 -14.64 14.98
CA LEU A 243 -4.61 -15.32 13.72
C LEU A 243 -6.08 -15.80 13.65
N ARG A 244 -6.66 -16.22 14.77
CA ARG A 244 -8.09 -16.58 14.85
C ARG A 244 -9.00 -15.36 14.68
N LYS A 245 -8.67 -14.24 15.32
CA LYS A 245 -9.38 -12.95 15.16
C LYS A 245 -9.28 -12.45 13.72
N GLU A 246 -8.08 -12.43 13.14
CA GLU A 246 -7.85 -12.00 11.75
C GLU A 246 -8.64 -12.86 10.74
N ARG A 247 -8.63 -14.18 10.91
CA ARG A 247 -9.45 -15.11 10.09
C ARG A 247 -10.94 -14.78 10.19
N LEU A 248 -11.46 -14.61 11.40
CA LEU A 248 -12.89 -14.36 11.64
C LEU A 248 -13.32 -12.95 11.19
N GLU A 249 -12.43 -11.95 11.23
CA GLU A 249 -12.68 -10.65 10.60
C GLU A 249 -12.62 -10.74 9.07
N ARG A 250 -11.69 -11.50 8.49
CA ARG A 250 -11.61 -11.70 7.04
C ARG A 250 -12.86 -12.42 6.54
N GLU A 251 -13.29 -13.48 7.21
CA GLU A 251 -14.51 -14.23 6.92
C GLU A 251 -15.73 -13.32 6.92
N LYS A 252 -15.91 -12.47 7.96
CA LYS A 252 -16.97 -11.46 8.02
C LYS A 252 -16.90 -10.43 6.89
N ARG A 253 -15.70 -9.93 6.54
CA ARG A 253 -15.52 -9.00 5.39
C ARG A 253 -15.84 -9.68 4.06
N GLU A 254 -15.60 -10.99 3.94
CA GLU A 254 -15.87 -11.77 2.74
C GLU A 254 -17.37 -12.08 2.62
N GLU A 255 -18.03 -12.48 3.71
CA GLU A 255 -19.48 -12.62 3.81
C GLU A 255 -20.22 -11.31 3.51
N GLU A 256 -19.80 -10.20 4.12
CA GLU A 256 -20.40 -8.87 3.86
C GLU A 256 -20.23 -8.44 2.39
N ARG A 257 -19.08 -8.73 1.77
CA ARG A 257 -18.87 -8.47 0.34
C ARG A 257 -19.78 -9.33 -0.54
N LEU A 258 -19.93 -10.62 -0.21
CA LEU A 258 -20.82 -11.53 -0.92
C LEU A 258 -22.30 -11.14 -0.76
N GLU A 259 -22.70 -10.65 0.42
CA GLU A 259 -24.06 -10.15 0.66
C GLU A 259 -24.33 -8.85 -0.12
N ARG A 260 -23.39 -7.89 -0.11
CA ARG A 260 -23.44 -6.67 -0.92
C ARG A 260 -23.53 -7.00 -2.42
N GLU A 261 -22.71 -7.93 -2.91
CA GLU A 261 -22.72 -8.37 -4.32
C GLU A 261 -24.03 -9.09 -4.70
N ARG A 262 -24.61 -9.89 -3.80
CA ARG A 262 -25.94 -10.50 -4.00
C ARG A 262 -27.03 -9.42 -4.08
N LYS A 263 -27.05 -8.47 -3.15
CA LYS A 263 -27.99 -7.35 -3.14
C LYS A 263 -27.87 -6.49 -4.39
N GLU A 264 -26.66 -6.19 -4.86
CA GLU A 264 -26.43 -5.44 -6.10
C GLU A 264 -26.89 -6.22 -7.35
N LYS A 265 -26.66 -7.54 -7.40
CA LYS A 265 -27.19 -8.40 -8.48
C LYS A 265 -28.71 -8.49 -8.47
N GLU A 266 -29.33 -8.53 -7.30
CA GLU A 266 -30.78 -8.49 -7.15
C GLU A 266 -31.36 -7.14 -7.60
N ASP A 267 -30.82 -6.02 -7.10
CA ASP A 267 -31.21 -4.66 -7.49
C ASP A 267 -31.05 -4.40 -8.99
N THR A 268 -29.93 -4.81 -9.59
CA THR A 268 -29.71 -4.64 -11.03
C THR A 268 -30.60 -5.55 -11.87
N ASN A 269 -30.96 -6.74 -11.40
CA ASN A 269 -31.94 -7.60 -12.07
C ASN A 269 -33.37 -7.06 -11.92
N ARG A 270 -33.74 -6.54 -10.75
CA ARG A 270 -35.04 -5.90 -10.51
C ARG A 270 -35.22 -4.68 -11.42
N ARG A 271 -34.23 -3.79 -11.50
CA ARG A 271 -34.23 -2.65 -12.44
C ARG A 271 -34.35 -3.08 -13.91
N LYS A 272 -33.68 -4.17 -14.32
CA LYS A 272 -33.83 -4.74 -15.67
C LYS A 272 -35.25 -5.27 -15.93
N GLN A 273 -35.87 -5.95 -14.97
CA GLN A 273 -37.25 -6.44 -15.07
C GLN A 273 -38.25 -5.27 -15.12
N GLU A 274 -38.08 -4.26 -14.27
CA GLU A 274 -38.89 -3.03 -14.27
C GLU A 274 -38.79 -2.29 -15.61
N GLN A 275 -37.58 -2.13 -16.16
CA GLN A 275 -37.35 -1.51 -17.47
C GLN A 275 -37.94 -2.35 -18.61
N ALA A 276 -37.81 -3.68 -18.57
CA ALA A 276 -38.43 -4.57 -19.56
C ALA A 276 -39.96 -4.44 -19.54
N ALA A 277 -40.58 -4.50 -18.35
CA ALA A 277 -42.01 -4.31 -18.19
C ALA A 277 -42.47 -2.89 -18.56
N HIS A 278 -41.64 -1.87 -18.36
CA HIS A 278 -41.92 -0.49 -18.81
C HIS A 278 -41.90 -0.39 -20.36
N ASN A 279 -40.84 -0.89 -20.99
CA ASN A 279 -40.70 -0.93 -22.45
C ASN A 279 -41.84 -1.72 -23.11
N GLU A 280 -42.24 -2.83 -22.50
CA GLU A 280 -43.35 -3.66 -22.98
C GLU A 280 -44.70 -2.95 -22.85
N ARG A 281 -44.97 -2.26 -21.73
CA ARG A 281 -46.15 -1.39 -21.59
C ARG A 281 -46.16 -0.23 -22.61
N ILE A 282 -45.00 0.28 -23.03
CA ILE A 282 -44.92 1.26 -24.14
C ILE A 282 -45.28 0.60 -25.47
N ARG A 283 -44.75 -0.59 -25.78
CA ARG A 283 -45.07 -1.34 -27.00
C ARG A 283 -46.55 -1.65 -27.12
N GLN A 284 -47.16 -2.20 -26.07
CA GLN A 284 -48.59 -2.52 -26.03
C GLN A 284 -49.46 -1.27 -26.22
N ARG A 285 -49.09 -0.14 -25.59
CA ARG A 285 -49.77 1.15 -25.83
C ARG A 285 -49.59 1.65 -27.26
N ALA A 286 -48.45 1.41 -27.90
CA ALA A 286 -48.19 1.81 -29.29
C ALA A 286 -48.90 0.91 -30.31
N GLN A 287 -48.96 -0.40 -30.06
CA GLN A 287 -49.73 -1.36 -30.83
C GLN A 287 -51.23 -1.04 -30.73
N LYS A 288 -51.79 -0.92 -29.52
CA LYS A 288 -53.21 -0.59 -29.35
C LYS A 288 -53.57 0.72 -30.06
N ARG A 289 -52.75 1.78 -29.99
CA ARG A 289 -53.03 3.01 -30.75
C ARG A 289 -53.10 2.79 -32.27
N ARG A 290 -52.30 1.88 -32.83
CA ARG A 290 -52.36 1.52 -34.27
C ARG A 290 -53.62 0.73 -34.59
N GLU A 291 -53.99 -0.23 -33.75
CA GLU A 291 -55.21 -1.05 -33.89
C GLU A 291 -56.47 -0.19 -33.76
N ASP A 292 -56.49 0.75 -32.80
CA ASP A 292 -57.57 1.73 -32.61
C ASP A 292 -57.65 2.70 -33.81
N GLN A 293 -56.52 3.20 -34.33
CA GLN A 293 -56.47 4.05 -35.54
C GLN A 293 -56.89 3.31 -36.81
N GLU A 294 -56.50 2.04 -36.97
CA GLU A 294 -56.91 1.23 -38.11
C GLU A 294 -58.40 0.89 -38.04
N ARG A 295 -58.92 0.59 -36.85
CA ARG A 295 -60.36 0.45 -36.59
C ARG A 295 -61.11 1.74 -36.95
N GLU A 296 -60.70 2.88 -36.41
CA GLU A 296 -61.33 4.18 -36.67
C GLU A 296 -61.32 4.51 -38.17
N LYS A 297 -60.23 4.23 -38.87
CA LYS A 297 -60.12 4.39 -40.32
C LYS A 297 -61.09 3.47 -41.08
N ARG A 298 -61.19 2.18 -40.73
CA ARG A 298 -62.15 1.25 -41.33
C ARG A 298 -63.61 1.67 -41.05
N GLU A 299 -63.90 2.12 -39.83
CA GLU A 299 -65.21 2.63 -39.43
C GLU A 299 -65.55 3.98 -40.11
N ALA A 300 -64.56 4.82 -40.42
CA ALA A 300 -64.74 6.02 -41.24
C ALA A 300 -64.96 5.68 -42.73
N GLU A 301 -64.21 4.73 -43.29
CA GLU A 301 -64.37 4.24 -44.67
C GLU A 301 -65.74 3.59 -44.89
N LEU A 302 -66.22 2.81 -43.92
CA LEU A 302 -67.58 2.24 -43.95
C LEU A 302 -68.66 3.33 -43.86
N ARG A 303 -68.53 4.30 -42.95
CA ARG A 303 -69.47 5.43 -42.86
C ARG A 303 -69.48 6.27 -44.15
N GLU A 304 -68.33 6.51 -44.78
CA GLU A 304 -68.28 7.23 -46.05
C GLU A 304 -68.97 6.46 -47.20
N GLN A 305 -68.86 5.12 -47.19
CA GLN A 305 -69.58 4.25 -48.13
C GLN A 305 -71.10 4.26 -47.86
N GLU A 306 -71.54 4.18 -46.60
CA GLU A 306 -72.95 4.27 -46.21
C GLU A 306 -73.56 5.63 -46.55
N GLU A 307 -72.85 6.73 -46.28
CA GLU A 307 -73.26 8.09 -46.69
C GLU A 307 -73.36 8.21 -48.22
N PHE A 308 -72.41 7.62 -48.95
CA PHE A 308 -72.44 7.61 -50.41
C PHE A 308 -73.62 6.79 -50.95
N ASP A 309 -73.89 5.62 -50.37
CA ASP A 309 -75.00 4.75 -50.78
C ASP A 309 -76.38 5.38 -50.45
N GLN A 310 -76.49 6.10 -49.33
CA GLN A 310 -77.67 6.91 -49.02
C GLN A 310 -77.83 8.06 -50.03
N ALA A 311 -76.76 8.78 -50.36
CA ALA A 311 -76.79 9.85 -51.36
C ALA A 311 -77.12 9.33 -52.78
N TRP A 312 -76.58 8.17 -53.16
CA TRP A 312 -76.85 7.51 -54.44
C TRP A 312 -78.29 6.99 -54.52
N SER A 313 -78.80 6.38 -53.44
CA SER A 313 -80.20 5.94 -53.35
C SER A 313 -81.18 7.13 -53.38
N LYS A 314 -80.83 8.24 -52.71
CA LYS A 314 -81.57 9.52 -52.78
C LYS A 314 -81.54 10.12 -54.19
N TYR A 315 -80.39 10.10 -54.88
CA TYR A 315 -80.28 10.51 -56.28
C TYR A 315 -81.19 9.67 -57.19
N GLN A 316 -81.24 8.34 -57.00
CA GLN A 316 -82.13 7.46 -57.75
C GLN A 316 -83.62 7.70 -57.46
N SER A 317 -84.02 7.88 -56.19
CA SER A 317 -85.42 8.12 -55.82
C SER A 317 -85.91 9.52 -56.20
N LEU A 318 -85.05 10.54 -56.13
CA LEU A 318 -85.32 11.84 -56.73
C LEU A 318 -85.48 11.73 -58.26
N TRP A 319 -84.71 10.89 -58.95
CA TRP A 319 -84.90 10.63 -60.38
C TRP A 319 -86.20 9.92 -60.75
N THR A 320 -86.74 9.03 -59.90
CA THR A 320 -88.05 8.43 -60.14
C THR A 320 -89.18 9.41 -59.80
N ALA A 321 -89.08 10.13 -58.68
CA ALA A 321 -90.03 11.18 -58.31
C ALA A 321 -90.09 12.31 -59.35
N PHE A 322 -88.96 12.85 -59.79
CA PHE A 322 -88.87 13.90 -60.82
C PHE A 322 -89.53 13.48 -62.15
N ARG A 323 -89.39 12.20 -62.53
CA ARG A 323 -90.08 11.63 -63.71
C ARG A 323 -91.59 11.48 -63.50
N ALA A 324 -92.04 11.05 -62.32
CA ALA A 324 -93.48 10.93 -62.00
C ALA A 324 -94.14 12.32 -61.91
N SER A 325 -93.53 13.26 -61.19
CA SER A 325 -93.95 14.66 -61.11
C SER A 325 -93.69 15.46 -62.40
N SER A 326 -93.40 14.81 -63.52
CA SER A 326 -93.37 15.41 -64.86
C SER A 326 -94.62 15.10 -65.68
N SER A 327 -95.56 14.27 -65.19
CA SER A 327 -96.89 14.07 -65.82
C SER A 327 -98.01 14.89 -65.19
N ASN A 328 -97.84 15.37 -63.95
CA ASN A 328 -98.87 16.09 -63.21
C ASN A 328 -98.49 17.58 -63.09
N THR A 329 -99.12 18.43 -63.91
CA THR A 329 -98.94 19.88 -63.88
C THR A 329 -99.89 20.53 -62.86
N THR A 330 -99.35 20.97 -61.72
CA THR A 330 -100.01 21.91 -60.80
C THR A 330 -99.04 23.05 -60.44
N SER A 331 -99.60 24.23 -60.19
CA SER A 331 -98.94 25.53 -60.39
C SER A 331 -98.03 26.01 -59.26
N ASP A 332 -97.07 25.19 -58.84
CA ASP A 332 -96.04 25.58 -57.87
C ASP A 332 -94.79 26.11 -58.57
N GLU A 333 -94.55 27.43 -58.53
CA GLU A 333 -93.34 28.07 -59.08
C GLU A 333 -92.11 27.91 -58.16
N GLY A 334 -92.08 26.83 -57.37
CA GLY A 334 -90.95 26.45 -56.52
C GLY A 334 -89.69 26.11 -57.33
N ASN A 335 -88.53 26.47 -56.78
CA ASN A 335 -87.21 26.41 -57.43
C ASN A 335 -86.98 25.10 -58.22
N ILE A 336 -87.03 25.16 -59.55
CA ILE A 336 -86.76 23.98 -60.40
C ILE A 336 -85.34 23.44 -60.20
N ARG A 337 -84.40 24.31 -59.82
CA ARG A 337 -83.03 23.95 -59.39
C ARG A 337 -82.96 23.05 -58.16
N GLU A 338 -84.02 22.98 -57.36
CA GLU A 338 -84.13 22.09 -56.19
C GLU A 338 -84.91 20.81 -56.53
N ALA A 339 -85.71 20.83 -57.61
CA ALA A 339 -86.41 19.66 -58.13
C ALA A 339 -85.54 18.77 -59.05
N ILE A 340 -84.51 19.33 -59.71
CA ILE A 340 -83.57 18.57 -60.54
C ILE A 340 -82.68 17.68 -59.64
N PRO A 341 -82.59 16.35 -59.88
CA PRO A 341 -81.74 15.47 -59.08
C PRO A 341 -80.27 15.58 -59.50
N TRP A 342 -79.49 16.47 -58.85
CA TRP A 342 -78.09 16.70 -59.22
C TRP A 342 -77.16 15.54 -58.82
N PRO A 343 -76.19 15.14 -59.66
CA PRO A 343 -75.34 13.97 -59.43
C PRO A 343 -74.11 14.34 -58.59
N VAL A 344 -74.34 14.77 -57.35
CA VAL A 344 -73.30 15.16 -56.38
C VAL A 344 -73.70 14.73 -54.96
N LYS A 345 -72.74 14.52 -54.04
CA LYS A 345 -73.00 13.95 -52.70
C LYS A 345 -74.04 14.74 -51.88
N SER A 346 -74.12 16.06 -52.04
CA SER A 346 -75.11 16.91 -51.36
C SER A 346 -76.51 16.90 -52.01
N GLY A 347 -76.62 16.50 -53.28
CA GLY A 347 -77.81 16.68 -54.12
C GLY A 347 -78.12 18.13 -54.51
N SER A 348 -77.25 19.10 -54.19
CA SER A 348 -77.50 20.54 -54.40
C SER A 348 -76.85 21.05 -55.69
N HIS A 349 -77.55 21.93 -56.43
CA HIS A 349 -76.99 22.61 -57.60
C HIS A 349 -75.74 23.44 -57.29
N ARG A 350 -75.56 23.89 -56.03
CA ARG A 350 -74.43 24.73 -55.63
C ARG A 350 -73.08 24.00 -55.64
N ASP A 351 -73.11 22.67 -55.49
CA ASP A 351 -71.91 21.83 -55.46
C ASP A 351 -71.64 21.15 -56.81
N VAL A 352 -72.39 21.50 -57.86
CA VAL A 352 -72.27 20.94 -59.21
C VAL A 352 -71.06 21.55 -59.91
N ASN A 353 -69.96 20.80 -59.93
CA ASN A 353 -68.80 21.07 -60.76
C ASN A 353 -68.27 19.76 -61.39
N ALA A 354 -67.39 19.89 -62.38
CA ALA A 354 -66.91 18.75 -63.16
C ALA A 354 -66.13 17.70 -62.34
N SER A 355 -65.52 18.05 -61.21
CA SER A 355 -64.90 17.06 -60.30
C SER A 355 -65.98 16.36 -59.51
N ASN A 356 -66.77 17.08 -58.69
CA ASN A 356 -67.78 16.51 -57.82
C ASN A 356 -68.74 15.55 -58.55
N VAL A 357 -69.13 15.88 -59.79
CA VAL A 357 -69.96 15.03 -60.66
C VAL A 357 -69.20 13.80 -61.15
N ARG A 358 -67.95 13.97 -61.58
CA ARG A 358 -67.08 12.85 -62.02
C ARG A 358 -66.82 11.89 -60.87
N ASP A 359 -66.49 12.42 -59.70
CA ASP A 359 -66.15 11.66 -58.49
C ASP A 359 -67.36 10.88 -57.96
N PHE A 360 -68.56 11.49 -57.95
CA PHE A 360 -69.82 10.84 -57.58
C PHE A 360 -70.18 9.69 -58.53
N LEU A 361 -70.08 9.92 -59.84
CA LEU A 361 -70.35 8.89 -60.85
C LEU A 361 -69.27 7.79 -60.89
N GLN A 362 -68.01 8.12 -60.66
CA GLN A 362 -66.92 7.14 -60.57
C GLN A 362 -67.06 6.22 -59.36
N ARG A 363 -67.48 6.74 -58.19
CA ARG A 363 -67.78 5.92 -57.01
C ARG A 363 -68.92 4.93 -57.27
N ALA A 364 -69.99 5.36 -57.94
CA ALA A 364 -71.09 4.47 -58.36
C ALA A 364 -70.62 3.39 -59.36
N VAL A 365 -69.78 3.79 -60.33
CA VAL A 365 -69.16 2.90 -61.32
C VAL A 365 -68.25 1.85 -60.68
N ALA A 366 -67.45 2.24 -59.70
CA ALA A 366 -66.55 1.33 -58.98
C ALA A 366 -67.32 0.24 -58.21
N LYS A 367 -68.50 0.58 -57.64
CA LYS A 367 -69.38 -0.37 -56.95
C LYS A 367 -70.07 -1.36 -57.90
N GLU A 368 -70.39 -0.95 -59.12
CA GLU A 368 -71.10 -1.78 -60.13
C GLU A 368 -70.17 -2.63 -61.01
N GLY A 369 -68.85 -2.39 -61.00
CA GLY A 369 -67.85 -3.24 -61.64
C GLY A 369 -68.16 -3.54 -63.12
N ASN A 370 -68.50 -4.79 -63.43
CA ASN A 370 -68.84 -5.26 -64.77
C ASN A 370 -70.05 -4.52 -65.40
N ASN A 371 -70.99 -4.00 -64.58
CA ASN A 371 -72.17 -3.27 -65.05
C ASN A 371 -71.91 -1.78 -65.32
N SER A 372 -70.72 -1.26 -64.97
CA SER A 372 -70.35 0.16 -65.06
C SER A 372 -70.75 0.85 -66.38
N SER A 373 -70.44 0.23 -67.52
CA SER A 373 -70.78 0.78 -68.85
C SER A 373 -72.30 0.80 -69.12
N SER A 374 -73.07 -0.13 -68.53
CA SER A 374 -74.54 -0.17 -68.61
C SER A 374 -75.17 0.92 -67.75
N LEU A 375 -74.63 1.16 -66.54
CA LEU A 375 -75.00 2.29 -65.68
C LEU A 375 -74.73 3.62 -66.40
N LEU A 376 -73.52 3.83 -66.90
CA LEU A 376 -73.14 5.08 -67.58
C LEU A 376 -73.98 5.35 -68.84
N ARG A 377 -74.36 4.31 -69.60
CA ARG A 377 -75.33 4.46 -70.71
C ARG A 377 -76.70 4.95 -70.23
N LYS A 378 -77.20 4.48 -69.07
CA LYS A 378 -78.46 4.95 -68.47
C LYS A 378 -78.35 6.39 -67.98
N GLU A 379 -77.19 6.79 -67.43
CA GLU A 379 -76.96 8.17 -66.97
C GLU A 379 -76.75 9.16 -68.13
N CYS A 380 -76.01 8.81 -69.20
CA CYS A 380 -75.98 9.63 -70.42
C CYS A 380 -77.40 9.82 -71.00
N GLN A 381 -78.22 8.76 -70.96
CA GLN A 381 -79.62 8.80 -71.37
C GLN A 381 -80.55 9.60 -70.45
N LYS A 382 -80.14 9.95 -69.23
CA LYS A 382 -80.83 10.92 -68.37
C LYS A 382 -80.40 12.35 -68.67
N TRP A 383 -79.10 12.58 -68.83
CA TRP A 383 -78.50 13.92 -68.88
C TRP A 383 -78.36 14.54 -70.29
N HIS A 384 -78.72 13.82 -71.35
CA HIS A 384 -78.75 14.38 -72.70
C HIS A 384 -79.60 15.66 -72.77
N PRO A 385 -79.08 16.79 -73.32
CA PRO A 385 -79.78 18.08 -73.34
C PRO A 385 -81.22 17.99 -73.84
N ASP A 386 -81.45 17.36 -75.00
CA ASP A 386 -82.81 17.25 -75.58
C ASP A 386 -83.78 16.35 -74.78
N ARG A 387 -83.33 15.61 -73.76
CA ARG A 387 -84.21 14.82 -72.88
C ARG A 387 -84.61 15.58 -71.63
N ILE A 388 -83.70 16.34 -71.02
CA ILE A 388 -84.05 17.24 -69.91
C ILE A 388 -84.80 18.48 -70.42
N GLY A 389 -84.42 19.02 -71.57
CA GLY A 389 -85.08 20.16 -72.21
C GLY A 389 -86.49 19.89 -72.76
N ARG A 390 -86.94 18.63 -72.82
CA ARG A 390 -88.30 18.23 -73.25
C ARG A 390 -89.22 17.78 -72.11
N LEU A 391 -88.92 18.17 -70.86
CA LEU A 391 -89.76 17.87 -69.70
C LEU A 391 -90.98 18.81 -69.62
N PRO A 392 -92.21 18.31 -69.31
CA PRO A 392 -93.44 19.11 -69.37
C PRO A 392 -93.63 19.99 -68.12
N ARG A 393 -92.85 21.07 -68.01
CA ARG A 393 -92.92 22.01 -66.86
C ARG A 393 -93.07 23.49 -67.20
N GLY A 394 -93.18 23.88 -68.47
CA GLY A 394 -93.54 25.24 -68.92
C GLY A 394 -92.55 26.39 -68.62
N VAL A 395 -91.67 26.23 -67.64
CA VAL A 395 -90.74 27.25 -67.15
C VAL A 395 -89.39 27.18 -67.87
N LYS A 396 -88.79 28.35 -68.08
CA LYS A 396 -87.51 28.51 -68.75
C LYS A 396 -86.36 28.19 -67.79
N LEU A 397 -85.64 27.08 -68.04
CA LEU A 397 -84.28 26.86 -67.51
C LEU A 397 -83.41 28.10 -67.81
N THR A 398 -82.52 28.49 -66.90
CA THR A 398 -81.53 29.55 -67.16
C THR A 398 -80.37 29.01 -68.00
N ASP A 399 -79.58 29.88 -68.61
CA ASP A 399 -78.39 29.47 -69.38
C ASP A 399 -77.32 28.83 -68.49
N VAL A 400 -77.23 29.26 -67.22
CA VAL A 400 -76.38 28.59 -66.21
C VAL A 400 -76.83 27.15 -65.97
N ASP A 401 -78.14 26.88 -65.96
CA ASP A 401 -78.67 25.52 -65.80
C ASP A 401 -78.37 24.66 -67.04
N ARG A 402 -78.52 25.22 -68.24
CA ARG A 402 -78.10 24.59 -69.50
C ARG A 402 -76.62 24.23 -69.48
N MET A 403 -75.74 25.16 -69.09
CA MET A 403 -74.30 24.93 -68.97
C MET A 403 -73.97 23.83 -67.94
N MET A 404 -74.65 23.78 -66.80
CA MET A 404 -74.49 22.68 -65.82
C MET A 404 -74.94 21.33 -66.38
N ILE A 405 -76.09 21.27 -67.05
CA ILE A 405 -76.62 20.05 -67.69
C ILE A 405 -75.66 19.56 -68.79
N GLU A 406 -75.16 20.46 -69.64
CA GLU A 406 -74.17 20.13 -70.67
C GLU A 406 -72.85 19.65 -70.07
N MET A 407 -72.34 20.31 -69.02
CA MET A 407 -71.14 19.88 -68.30
C MET A 407 -71.30 18.47 -67.76
N ILE A 408 -72.44 18.17 -67.11
CA ILE A 408 -72.75 16.83 -66.62
C ILE A 408 -72.78 15.84 -67.79
N CYS A 409 -73.51 16.14 -68.87
CA CYS A 409 -73.60 15.27 -70.05
C CYS A 409 -72.22 14.96 -70.66
N ARG A 410 -71.33 15.96 -70.75
CA ARG A 410 -69.94 15.79 -71.21
C ARG A 410 -69.16 14.88 -70.25
N VAL A 411 -69.24 15.11 -68.94
CA VAL A 411 -68.57 14.28 -67.91
C VAL A 411 -69.06 12.82 -67.93
N VAL A 412 -70.37 12.56 -68.02
CA VAL A 412 -70.89 11.18 -68.11
C VAL A 412 -70.43 10.51 -69.42
N THR A 413 -70.41 11.25 -70.53
CA THR A 413 -69.96 10.75 -71.84
C THR A 413 -68.46 10.43 -71.85
N GLU A 414 -67.62 11.27 -71.24
CA GLU A 414 -66.19 10.94 -71.03
C GLU A 414 -66.02 9.64 -70.23
N LEU A 415 -66.77 9.48 -69.13
CA LEU A 415 -66.70 8.28 -68.29
C LEU A 415 -67.18 7.04 -69.05
N LEU A 416 -68.22 7.18 -69.89
CA LEU A 416 -68.71 6.10 -70.75
C LEU A 416 -67.68 5.70 -71.81
N ASN A 417 -67.02 6.67 -72.43
CA ASN A 417 -65.96 6.43 -73.42
C ASN A 417 -64.75 5.73 -72.79
N LYS A 418 -64.28 6.24 -71.64
CA LYS A 418 -63.19 5.64 -70.83
C LYS A 418 -63.51 4.20 -70.40
N SER A 419 -64.71 3.93 -69.87
CA SER A 419 -65.14 2.57 -69.48
C SER A 419 -65.45 1.64 -70.66
N SER A 420 -65.65 2.17 -71.86
CA SER A 420 -65.87 1.39 -73.10
C SER A 420 -64.60 1.22 -73.94
N GLY A 421 -63.42 1.60 -73.43
CA GLY A 421 -62.15 1.50 -74.15
C GLY A 421 -62.03 2.42 -75.38
N ARG A 422 -62.92 3.41 -75.52
CA ARG A 422 -62.88 4.38 -76.63
C ARG A 422 -62.10 5.62 -76.19
N SER A 423 -60.85 5.73 -76.63
CA SER A 423 -60.06 6.96 -76.48
C SER A 423 -60.78 8.16 -77.09
N SER A 424 -60.65 9.32 -76.46
CA SER A 424 -61.35 10.56 -76.83
C SER A 424 -60.65 11.32 -77.96
N GLU A 425 -60.29 10.62 -79.03
CA GLU A 425 -59.59 11.17 -80.21
C GLU A 425 -60.54 11.41 -81.41
N PHE A 426 -61.84 11.22 -81.23
CA PHE A 426 -62.82 11.19 -82.34
C PHE A 426 -64.03 12.13 -82.14
N LEU A 427 -63.79 13.32 -81.55
CA LEU A 427 -64.64 14.51 -81.66
C LEU A 427 -63.73 15.75 -81.63
N GLY A 428 -63.18 16.09 -82.80
CA GLY A 428 -62.50 17.35 -83.12
C GLY A 428 -63.08 17.92 -84.41
#